data_AF-A0A7V9TWC8-F1
#
_entry.id   AF-A0A7V9TWC8-F1
#
_cell.length_a   1.000
_cell.length_b   1.000
_cell.length_c   1.000
_cell.angle_alpha   90.00
_cell.angle_beta   90.00
_cell.angle_gamma   90.00
#
_symmetry.space_group_name_H-M   'P 1'
#
loop_
_entity.id
_entity.type
_entity.pdbx_description
1 polymer ?
#
loop_
_entity_poly.entity_id
_entity_poly.type
_entity_poly.pdbx_seq_one_letter_code
_entity_poly.pdbx_strand_id
1 'polypeptide(L)' 'MAHQSPTASTLVVGAEVVEKAQDTAQLEQRLRAFAGRSDLQVLGVRKLTGPDGKTTGYEIDIR' A
#
# COMPACT_ATOMS: atom_id res chain seq x y z
N MET A 1 -0.15 21.22 -21.71
CA MET A 1 0.68 20.00 -21.77
C MET A 1 1.12 19.66 -20.35
N ALA A 2 0.21 19.12 -19.51
CA ALA A 2 0.56 18.72 -18.15
C ALA A 2 1.18 17.33 -18.23
N HIS A 3 2.49 17.25 -18.00
CA HIS A 3 3.23 16.00 -17.83
C HIS A 3 2.61 15.30 -16.62
N GLN A 4 1.75 14.30 -16.85
CA GLN A 4 1.32 13.40 -15.79
C GLN A 4 2.55 12.59 -15.38
N SER A 5 3.33 13.13 -14.45
CA SER A 5 4.32 12.37 -13.73
C SER A 5 3.61 11.14 -13.15
N PRO A 6 4.20 9.93 -13.20
CA PRO A 6 3.64 8.77 -12.52
C PRO A 6 3.56 9.15 -11.05
N THR A 7 2.36 9.49 -10.60
CA THR A 7 2.19 10.13 -9.31
C THR A 7 2.18 8.99 -8.34
N ALA A 8 3.39 8.67 -7.83
CA ALA A 8 3.54 7.75 -6.73
C ALA A 8 2.51 8.15 -5.67
N SER A 9 1.53 7.28 -5.47
CA SER A 9 0.40 7.52 -4.58
C SER A 9 0.69 6.72 -3.33
N THR A 10 0.63 7.35 -2.17
CA THR A 10 0.82 6.64 -0.90
C THR A 10 -0.54 6.23 -0.36
N LEU A 11 -0.74 4.92 -0.18
CA LEU A 11 -1.96 4.34 0.35
C LEU A 11 -1.72 3.92 1.79
N VAL A 12 -2.51 4.46 2.72
CA VAL A 12 -2.51 3.99 4.11
C VAL A 12 -3.52 2.87 4.24
N VAL A 13 -3.05 1.67 4.59
CA VAL A 13 -3.90 0.50 4.84
C VAL A 13 -3.80 0.07 6.30
N GLY A 14 -4.91 -0.42 6.85
CA GLY A 14 -4.95 -0.99 8.18
C GLY A 14 -4.07 -2.24 8.29
N ALA A 15 -3.55 -2.51 9.50
CA ALA A 15 -2.65 -3.64 9.75
C ALA A 15 -3.26 -4.99 9.34
N GLU A 16 -4.59 -5.13 9.42
CA GLU A 16 -5.35 -6.31 9.01
C GLU A 16 -5.18 -6.71 7.53
N VAL A 17 -4.91 -5.73 6.66
CA VAL A 17 -4.74 -5.95 5.22
C VAL A 17 -3.38 -6.56 4.91
N VAL A 18 -2.36 -6.14 5.67
CA VAL A 18 -0.94 -6.49 5.46
C VAL A 18 -0.50 -7.67 6.33
N GLU A 19 -1.03 -7.84 7.55
CA GLU A 19 -0.72 -9.01 8.39
C GLU A 19 -1.10 -10.33 7.72
N LYS A 20 -2.13 -10.30 6.86
CA LYS A 20 -2.52 -11.45 6.03
C LYS A 20 -1.72 -11.56 4.73
N ALA A 21 -0.98 -10.53 4.35
CA ALA A 21 -0.20 -10.46 3.11
C ALA A 21 1.29 -10.56 3.46
N GLN A 22 1.73 -11.76 3.84
CA GLN A 22 3.16 -12.07 3.97
C GLN A 22 3.87 -12.09 2.60
N ASP A 23 3.09 -12.17 1.50
CA ASP A 23 3.56 -12.18 0.12
C ASP A 23 3.18 -10.89 -0.63
N THR A 24 4.17 -10.28 -1.30
CA THR A 24 4.02 -9.06 -2.11
C THR A 24 2.95 -9.20 -3.19
N ALA A 25 2.84 -10.37 -3.83
CA ALA A 25 1.85 -10.62 -4.88
C ALA A 25 0.40 -10.59 -4.36
N GLN A 26 0.14 -11.13 -3.16
CA GLN A 26 -1.19 -11.05 -2.55
C GLN A 26 -1.52 -9.63 -2.09
N LEU A 27 -0.51 -8.90 -1.60
CA LEU A 27 -0.65 -7.50 -1.23
C LEU A 27 -1.05 -6.66 -2.46
N GLU A 28 -0.34 -6.80 -3.58
CA GLU A 28 -0.66 -6.12 -4.83
C GLU A 28 -2.08 -6.43 -5.30
N GLN A 29 -2.50 -7.69 -5.31
CA GLN A 29 -3.85 -8.06 -5.75
C GLN A 29 -4.94 -7.42 -4.87
N ARG A 30 -4.73 -7.38 -3.55
CA ARG A 30 -5.64 -6.71 -2.62
C ARG A 30 -5.66 -5.22 -2.82
N LEU A 31 -4.50 -4.59 -3.01
CA LEU A 31 -4.40 -3.17 -3.28
C LEU A 31 -5.04 -2.79 -4.61
N ARG A 32 -4.92 -3.62 -5.64
CA ARG A 32 -5.61 -3.44 -6.92
C ARG A 32 -7.12 -3.46 -6.73
N ALA A 33 -7.63 -4.42 -5.96
CA ALA A 33 -9.05 -4.53 -5.65
C ALA A 33 -9.55 -3.36 -4.78
N PHE A 34 -8.74 -2.90 -3.82
CA PHE A 34 -9.10 -1.84 -2.89
C PHE A 34 -9.02 -0.43 -3.52
N ALA A 35 -7.94 -0.16 -4.27
CA ALA A 35 -7.73 1.11 -4.95
C ALA A 35 -8.43 1.19 -6.32
N GLY A 36 -9.01 0.08 -6.80
CA GLY A 36 -9.65 -0.02 -8.11
C GLY A 36 -8.70 0.18 -9.30
N ARG A 37 -7.38 0.04 -9.09
CA ARG A 37 -6.34 0.23 -10.11
C ARG A 37 -5.74 -1.12 -10.49
N SER A 38 -5.96 -1.58 -11.71
CA SER A 38 -5.45 -2.88 -12.19
C SER A 38 -3.94 -2.89 -12.44
N ASP A 39 -3.35 -1.72 -12.73
CA ASP A 39 -1.92 -1.54 -13.05
C ASP A 39 -1.09 -1.10 -11.83
N LEU A 40 -1.59 -1.36 -10.62
CA LEU A 40 -0.92 -0.95 -9.39
C LEU A 40 0.33 -1.80 -9.13
N GLN A 41 1.46 -1.13 -8.97
CA GLN A 41 2.72 -1.71 -8.52
C GLN A 41 3.11 -1.20 -7.14
N VAL A 42 3.45 -2.11 -6.23
CA VAL A 42 3.97 -1.75 -4.91
C VAL A 42 5.45 -1.36 -5.04
N LEU A 43 5.75 -0.10 -4.74
CA LEU A 43 7.10 0.45 -4.73
C LEU A 43 7.78 0.30 -3.36
N GLY A 44 7.00 0.38 -2.30
CA GLY A 44 7.51 0.31 -0.93
C GLY A 44 6.40 0.08 0.07
N VAL A 45 6.74 -0.60 1.16
CA VAL A 45 5.85 -0.83 2.30
C VAL A 45 6.54 -0.31 3.54
N ARG A 46 5.94 0.68 4.20
CA ARG A 46 6.40 1.25 5.45
C ARG A 46 5.40 0.91 6.55
N LYS A 47 5.90 0.34 7.63
CA LYS A 47 5.08 0.00 8.79
C LYS A 47 4.75 1.27 9.59
N LEU A 48 3.48 1.48 9.89
CA LEU A 48 3.03 2.48 10.85
C LEU A 48 2.85 1.79 12.20
N THR A 49 3.62 2.25 13.18
CA THR A 49 3.49 1.84 14.58
C THR A 49 2.86 2.97 15.38
N GLY A 50 1.84 2.61 16.17
CA GLY A 50 1.20 3.50 17.12
C GLY A 50 2.09 3.82 18.33
N PRO A 51 1.66 4.75 19.18
CA PRO A 51 2.40 5.18 20.37
C PRO A 51 2.63 4.05 21.40
N ASP A 52 1.81 3.02 21.34
CA ASP A 52 1.85 1.78 22.14
C ASP A 52 2.77 0.70 21.53
N GLY A 53 3.52 1.02 20.47
CA GLY A 53 4.48 0.11 19.81
C GLY A 53 3.83 -0.96 18.93
N LYS A 54 2.50 -0.99 18.88
CA LYS A 54 1.73 -1.91 18.02
C LYS A 54 1.63 -1.39 16.60
N THR A 55 1.58 -2.30 15.64
CA THR A 55 1.28 -1.95 14.25
C THR A 55 -0.13 -1.40 14.16
N THR A 56 -0.28 -0.14 13.76
CA THR A 56 -1.60 0.47 13.52
C THR A 56 -1.97 0.41 12.04
N GLY A 57 -0.97 0.33 11.16
CA GLY A 57 -1.19 0.23 9.72
C GLY A 57 0.11 0.15 8.94
N TYR A 58 0.00 0.35 7.65
CA TYR A 58 1.11 0.39 6.72
C TYR A 58 0.86 1.49 5.69
N GLU A 59 1.88 2.30 5.44
CA GLU A 59 1.97 3.14 4.25
C GLU A 59 2.52 2.31 3.11
N ILE A 60 1.83 2.33 1.98
CA ILE A 60 2.23 1.60 0.79
C ILE A 60 2.35 2.60 -0.35
N ASP A 61 3.59 2.78 -0.83
CA ASP A 61 3.84 3.58 -2.00
C ASP A 61 3.53 2.75 -3.24
N ILE A 62 2.66 3.28 -4.09
CA ILE A 62 2.23 2.64 -5.32
C ILE A 62 2.46 3.56 -6.52
N ARG A 63 2.71 3.00 -7.71
CA ARG A 63 2.62 3.73 -8.98
C ARG A 63 1.52 3.18 -9.87
#